data_AF-A0A2U1CFN7-F1
#
_entry.id   AF-A0A2U1CFN7-F1
#
_cell.length_a   1.000
_cell.length_b   1.000
_cell.length_c   1.000
_cell.angle_alpha   90.00
_cell.angle_beta   90.00
_cell.angle_gamma   90.00
#
_symmetry.space_group_name_H-M   'P 1'
#
loop_
_entity.id
_entity.type
_entity.pdbx_description
1 polymer ?
#
loop_
_entity_poly.entity_id
_entity_poly.type
_entity_poly.pdbx_seq_one_letter_code
_entity_poly.pdbx_strand_id
1 'polypeptide(L)'
;MVITLEWDFDFSERMENLSYAIGYYRKKKGYSQEQLAEILDISRQHLASVEAPGMSHGLSLDLLFRIATVLEVEPYLLLKFRLEK
;
A
#
# COMPACT_ATOMS: atom_id res chain seq x y z
N MET A 1 30.88 -25.68 14.44
CA MET A 1 30.54 -24.25 14.65
C MET A 1 29.27 -24.01 13.87
N VAL A 2 28.12 -23.88 14.55
CA VAL A 2 26.83 -23.62 13.89
C VAL A 2 26.76 -22.12 13.67
N ILE A 3 26.78 -21.69 12.41
CA ILE A 3 26.55 -20.28 12.07
C ILE A 3 25.04 -20.09 12.05
N THR A 4 24.49 -19.42 13.06
CA THR A 4 23.10 -18.92 13.01
C THR A 4 23.11 -17.64 12.21
N LEU A 5 22.56 -17.68 10.99
CA LEU A 5 22.25 -16.48 10.22
C LEU A 5 21.02 -15.82 10.86
N GLU A 6 21.22 -14.74 11.60
CA GLU A 6 20.13 -13.86 12.01
C GLU A 6 19.74 -13.00 10.81
N TRP A 7 18.52 -13.18 10.32
CA TRP A 7 17.96 -12.36 9.26
C TRP A 7 17.42 -11.07 9.86
N ASP A 8 17.92 -9.94 9.39
CA ASP A 8 17.33 -8.63 9.71
C ASP A 8 16.18 -8.34 8.73
N PHE A 9 14.98 -8.16 9.27
CA PHE A 9 13.75 -7.98 8.50
C PHE A 9 13.33 -6.51 8.49
N ASP A 10 14.11 -5.66 7.82
CA ASP A 10 13.69 -4.28 7.52
C ASP A 10 12.85 -4.25 6.23
N PHE A 11 11.58 -3.89 6.38
CA PHE A 11 10.63 -3.75 5.27
C PHE A 11 10.20 -2.30 5.03
N SER A 12 10.85 -1.32 5.68
CA SER A 12 10.44 0.08 5.68
C SER A 12 10.32 0.65 4.26
N GLU A 13 11.33 0.40 3.41
CA GLU A 13 11.31 0.83 2.00
C GLU A 13 10.18 0.16 1.21
N ARG A 14 9.90 -1.12 1.46
CA ARG A 14 8.80 -1.84 0.77
C ARG A 14 7.43 -1.30 1.17
N MET A 15 7.25 -0.98 2.45
CA MET A 15 6.01 -0.37 2.96
C MET A 15 5.82 1.04 2.39
N GLU A 16 6.87 1.86 2.38
CA GLU A 16 6.82 3.21 1.81
C GLU A 16 6.45 3.18 0.32
N ASN A 17 7.07 2.29 -0.46
CA ASN A 17 6.72 2.16 -1.87
C ASN A 17 5.27 1.68 -2.09
N LEU A 18 4.76 0.78 -1.25
CA LEU A 18 3.36 0.34 -1.30
C LEU A 18 2.41 1.53 -1.05
N SER A 19 2.68 2.34 -0.03
CA SER A 19 1.92 3.56 0.26
C SER A 19 1.90 4.53 -0.93
N TYR A 20 3.06 4.71 -1.58
CA TYR A 20 3.16 5.54 -2.79
C TYR A 20 2.40 4.95 -3.98
N ALA A 21 2.45 3.64 -4.20
CA ALA A 21 1.72 3.00 -5.29
C ALA A 21 0.21 3.14 -5.14
N ILE A 22 -0.32 2.92 -3.94
CA ILE A 22 -1.75 3.11 -3.65
C ILE A 22 -2.16 4.57 -3.91
N GLY A 23 -1.40 5.53 -3.38
CA GLY A 23 -1.66 6.95 -3.60
C GLY A 23 -1.55 7.38 -5.07
N TYR A 24 -0.59 6.82 -5.83
CA TYR A 24 -0.42 7.07 -7.26
C TYR A 24 -1.62 6.57 -8.05
N TYR A 25 -2.00 5.29 -7.90
CA TYR A 25 -3.10 4.71 -8.66
C TYR A 25 -4.45 5.30 -8.27
N ARG A 26 -4.65 5.66 -6.99
CA ARG A 26 -5.83 6.41 -6.55
C ARG A 26 -5.96 7.74 -7.27
N LYS A 27 -4.87 8.54 -7.32
CA LYS A 27 -4.85 9.82 -8.04
C LYS A 27 -5.06 9.62 -9.54
N LYS A 28 -4.46 8.59 -10.14
CA LYS A 28 -4.65 8.23 -11.56
C LYS A 28 -6.10 7.87 -11.89
N LYS A 29 -6.82 7.25 -10.94
CA LYS A 29 -8.26 6.96 -11.05
C LYS A 29 -9.17 8.16 -10.74
N GLY A 30 -8.62 9.26 -10.24
CA GLY A 30 -9.38 10.48 -9.96
C GLY A 30 -10.11 10.49 -8.62
N TYR A 31 -9.82 9.55 -7.71
CA TYR A 31 -10.47 9.51 -6.40
C TYR A 31 -9.73 10.36 -5.37
N SER A 32 -10.47 11.08 -4.54
CA SER A 32 -9.99 11.62 -3.26
C SER A 32 -9.78 10.48 -2.26
N GLN A 33 -9.08 10.75 -1.15
CA GLN A 33 -9.01 9.76 -0.06
C GLN A 33 -10.39 9.48 0.53
N GLU A 34 -11.25 10.49 0.64
CA GLU A 34 -12.62 10.31 1.13
C GLU A 34 -13.41 9.35 0.25
N GLN A 35 -13.37 9.57 -1.07
CA GLN A 35 -14.10 8.74 -2.04
C GLN A 35 -13.62 7.29 -2.04
N LEU A 36 -12.30 7.06 -2.06
CA LEU A 36 -11.79 5.70 -2.04
C LEU A 36 -12.10 5.00 -0.70
N ALA A 37 -12.02 5.72 0.42
CA ALA A 37 -12.34 5.17 1.73
C ALA A 37 -13.83 4.78 1.84
N GLU A 38 -14.72 5.61 1.31
CA GLU A 38 -16.16 5.33 1.22
C GLU A 38 -16.44 4.07 0.38
N ILE A 39 -15.84 3.94 -0.82
CA ILE A 39 -16.01 2.75 -1.68
C ILE A 39 -15.46 1.49 -0.99
N LEU A 40 -14.36 1.62 -0.24
CA LEU A 40 -13.73 0.53 0.49
C LEU A 40 -14.37 0.27 1.86
N ASP A 41 -15.42 0.98 2.25
CA ASP A 41 -16.06 0.84 3.56
C ASP A 41 -15.03 0.85 4.71
N ILE A 42 -14.09 1.80 4.67
CA ILE A 42 -13.10 2.05 5.72
C ILE A 42 -13.10 3.52 6.10
N SER A 43 -12.55 3.86 7.27
CA SER A 43 -12.39 5.27 7.62
C SER A 43 -11.38 5.97 6.72
N ARG A 44 -11.64 7.23 6.38
CA ARG A 44 -10.68 8.06 5.64
C ARG A 44 -9.35 8.23 6.39
N GLN A 45 -9.36 8.18 7.73
CA GLN A 45 -8.14 8.15 8.54
C GLN A 45 -7.32 6.88 8.30
N HIS A 46 -7.97 5.71 8.19
CA HIS A 46 -7.30 4.45 7.88
C HIS A 46 -6.67 4.49 6.48
N LEU A 47 -7.40 4.97 5.47
CA LEU A 47 -6.80 5.14 4.14
C LEU A 47 -5.64 6.14 4.15
N ALA A 48 -5.77 7.23 4.91
CA ALA A 48 -4.69 8.21 5.05
C ALA A 48 -3.43 7.60 5.69
N SER A 49 -3.57 6.72 6.68
CA SER A 49 -2.43 6.00 7.26
C SER A 49 -1.82 4.99 6.29
N VAL A 50 -2.64 4.35 5.44
CA VAL A 50 -2.16 3.43 4.39
C VAL A 50 -1.28 4.16 3.37
N GLU A 51 -1.65 5.38 3.00
CA GLU A 51 -0.90 6.19 2.03
C GLU A 51 0.20 7.06 2.64
N ALA A 52 0.41 7.01 3.96
CA ALA A 52 1.39 7.85 4.65
C ALA A 52 2.82 7.29 4.52
N PRO A 53 3.85 8.16 4.41
CA PRO A 53 5.24 7.74 4.59
C PRO A 53 5.43 7.17 6.00
N GLY A 54 6.08 6.02 6.11
CA GLY A 54 6.30 5.37 7.41
C GLY A 54 5.05 4.66 7.96
N MET A 55 4.20 4.13 7.09
CA MET A 55 3.12 3.20 7.44
C MET A 55 3.64 2.11 8.40
N SER A 56 3.41 2.28 9.70
CA SER A 56 3.99 1.45 10.77
C SER A 56 3.31 0.08 10.91
N HIS A 57 2.06 -0.01 10.42
CA HIS A 57 1.27 -1.21 10.39
C HIS A 57 0.87 -1.45 8.95
N GLY A 58 1.31 -2.56 8.37
CA GLY A 58 0.92 -2.99 7.03
C GLY A 58 -0.60 -3.17 6.92
N LEU A 59 -1.09 -3.30 5.69
CA LEU A 59 -2.49 -3.59 5.41
C LEU A 59 -2.74 -5.09 5.23
N SER A 60 -3.98 -5.53 5.46
CA SER A 60 -4.38 -6.92 5.18
C SER A 60 -4.36 -7.20 3.67
N LEU A 61 -4.06 -8.43 3.27
CA LEU A 61 -4.15 -8.81 1.84
C LEU A 61 -5.56 -8.60 1.27
N ASP A 62 -6.60 -8.78 2.07
CA ASP A 62 -7.97 -8.45 1.69
C ASP A 62 -8.11 -6.97 1.29
N LEU A 63 -7.63 -6.05 2.14
CA LEU A 63 -7.66 -4.63 1.82
C LEU A 63 -6.80 -4.31 0.57
N LEU A 64 -5.65 -4.98 0.39
CA LEU A 64 -4.83 -4.85 -0.82
C LEU A 64 -5.64 -5.19 -2.08
N PHE A 65 -6.33 -6.34 -2.07
CA PHE A 65 -7.10 -6.81 -3.22
C PHE A 65 -8.32 -5.94 -3.49
N ARG A 66 -8.99 -5.44 -2.45
CA ARG A 66 -10.11 -4.50 -2.60
C ARG A 66 -9.64 -3.17 -3.19
N ILE A 67 -8.52 -2.62 -2.71
CA ILE A 67 -7.89 -1.43 -3.28
C ILE A 67 -7.56 -1.68 -4.76
N ALA A 68 -6.87 -2.77 -5.08
CA ALA A 68 -6.50 -3.10 -6.45
C ALA A 68 -7.72 -3.22 -7.37
N THR A 69 -8.79 -3.86 -6.90
CA THR A 69 -10.06 -4.01 -7.61
C THR A 69 -10.70 -2.66 -7.90
N VAL A 70 -10.86 -1.79 -6.89
CA VAL A 70 -11.47 -0.46 -7.05
C VAL A 70 -10.62 0.44 -7.94
N LEU A 71 -9.30 0.30 -7.87
CA LEU A 71 -8.36 1.06 -8.70
C LEU A 71 -8.17 0.44 -10.10
N GLU A 72 -8.85 -0.67 -10.41
CA GLU A 72 -8.74 -1.45 -11.65
C GLU A 72 -7.29 -1.70 -12.07
N VAL A 73 -6.49 -2.20 -11.13
CA VAL A 73 -5.11 -2.63 -11.37
C VAL A 73 -4.89 -4.01 -10.81
N GLU A 74 -3.98 -4.77 -11.42
CA GLU A 74 -3.55 -6.05 -10.86
C GLU A 74 -2.83 -5.82 -9.51
N PRO A 75 -3.09 -6.63 -8.46
CA PRO A 75 -2.52 -6.42 -7.13
C PRO A 75 -1.00 -6.34 -7.10
N TYR A 76 -0.30 -7.07 -7.98
CA TYR A 76 1.17 -7.04 -8.03
C TYR A 76 1.72 -5.67 -8.43
N LEU A 77 0.93 -4.82 -9.10
CA LEU A 77 1.34 -3.46 -9.45
C LEU A 77 1.46 -2.56 -8.23
N LEU A 78 0.66 -2.80 -7.17
CA LEU A 78 0.79 -2.11 -5.89
C LEU A 78 2.07 -2.52 -5.13
N LEU A 79 2.59 -3.71 -5.44
CA LEU A 79 3.83 -4.25 -4.88
C LEU A 79 5.04 -4.04 -5.81
N LYS A 80 4.86 -3.37 -6.96
CA LYS A 80 5.94 -3.11 -7.91
C LYS A 80 6.72 -1.88 -7.47
N PHE A 81 7.91 -2.10 -6.93
CA PHE A 81 8.81 -1.05 -6.47
C PHE A 81 9.52 -0.40 -7.66
N ARG A 82 9.68 0.94 -7.63
CA ARG A 82 10.07 1.84 -8.74
C ARG A 82 8.95 2.18 -9.73
N LEU A 83 7.90 2.83 -9.25
CA LEU A 83 7.05 3.64 -10.13
C LEU A 83 7.98 4.64 -10.82
N GLU A 84 8.03 4.59 -12.15
CA GLU A 84 8.98 5.35 -12.96
C GLU A 84 8.99 6.82 -12.51
N LYS A 85 10.19 7.33 -12.19
CA LYS A 85 10.40 8.77 -11.93
C LYS A 85 10.13 9.56 -13.20
#